data_AF-A0A1F4C9I6-F1
#
_entry.id   AF-A0A1F4C9I6-F1
#
_cell.length_a   1.000
_cell.length_b   1.000
_cell.length_c   1.000
_cell.angle_alpha   90.00
_cell.angle_beta   90.00
_cell.angle_gamma   90.00
#
_symmetry.space_group_name_H-M   'P 1'
#
loop_
_entity.id
_entity.type
_entity.pdbx_description
1 polymer ?
#
loop_
_entity_poly.entity_id
_entity_poly.type
_entity_poly.pdbx_seq_one_letter_code
_entity_poly.pdbx_strand_id
1 'polypeptide(L)' 'MPYSAREALKSLLRAGFAEVRQSGSHKVLRHPDGRQTYVAMHPGDIPSGTLRKILKQAGLSEEEFRKL' A
#
# COMPACT_ATOMS: atom_id res chain seq x y z
N MET A 1 7.89 3.33 -12.28
CA MET A 1 9.10 3.10 -11.48
C MET A 1 8.80 2.00 -10.49
N PRO A 2 9.76 1.13 -10.18
CA PRO A 2 9.60 0.16 -9.11
C PRO A 2 9.46 0.88 -7.76
N TYR A 3 8.66 0.32 -6.86
CA TYR A 3 8.53 0.80 -5.48
C TYR A 3 8.75 -0.38 -4.54
N SER A 4 9.51 -0.17 -3.48
CA SER A 4 9.67 -1.15 -2.41
C SER A 4 8.41 -1.26 -1.55
N ALA A 5 8.28 -2.37 -0.81
CA ALA A 5 7.20 -2.54 0.17
C ALA A 5 7.17 -1.43 1.24
N ARG A 6 8.33 -0.89 1.61
CA ARG A 6 8.44 0.20 2.59
C ARG A 6 7.93 1.52 2.05
N GLU A 7 8.23 1.84 0.79
CA GLU A 7 7.73 3.06 0.14
C GLU A 7 6.21 3.01 -0.01
N ALA A 8 5.67 1.90 -0.50
CA ALA A 8 4.23 1.73 -0.61
C ALA A 8 3.51 1.85 0.74
N LEU A 9 4.05 1.22 1.79
CA LEU A 9 3.52 1.36 3.14
C LEU A 9 3.52 2.82 3.59
N LYS A 10 4.64 3.53 3.44
CA LYS A 10 4.76 4.93 3.85
C LYS A 10 3.77 5.83 3.12
N SER A 11 3.63 5.69 1.79
CA SER A 11 2.69 6.48 1.01
C SER A 11 1.24 6.17 1.38
N LEU A 12 0.88 4.91 1.67
CA LEU A 12 -0.46 4.55 2.15
C LEU A 12 -0.77 5.14 3.54
N LEU A 13 0.20 5.15 4.45
CA LEU A 13 0.04 5.82 5.74
C LEU A 13 -0.17 7.34 5.58
N ARG A 14 0.56 7.97 4.65
CA ARG A 14 0.35 9.39 4.30
C ARG A 14 -1.01 9.66 3.65
N ALA A 15 -1.59 8.68 2.96
CA ALA A 15 -2.94 8.71 2.41
C ALA A 15 -4.04 8.48 3.47
N GLY A 16 -3.70 8.39 4.76
CA GLY A 16 -4.66 8.24 5.86
C GLY A 16 -5.04 6.80 6.19
N PHE A 17 -4.35 5.80 5.61
CA PHE A 17 -4.52 4.42 6.06
C PHE A 17 -3.80 4.20 7.39
N ALA A 18 -4.34 3.30 8.20
CA ALA A 18 -3.71 2.81 9.42
C ALA A 18 -3.45 1.31 9.32
N GLU A 19 -2.36 0.86 9.93
CA GLU A 19 -2.10 -0.57 10.14
C GLU A 19 -3.06 -1.11 11.20
N VAL A 20 -3.89 -2.08 10.82
CA VAL A 20 -4.89 -2.68 11.73
C VAL A 20 -4.55 -4.10 12.15
N ARG A 21 -3.72 -4.80 11.35
CA ARG A 21 -3.29 -6.17 11.64
C ARG A 21 -2.01 -6.51 10.88
N GLN A 22 -1.21 -7.40 11.43
CA GLN A 22 -0.10 -8.04 10.73
C GLN A 22 -0.15 -9.57 10.91
N SER A 23 0.16 -10.31 9.85
CA SER A 23 0.38 -11.77 9.88
C SER A 23 1.62 -12.11 9.07
N GLY A 24 2.68 -12.55 9.75
CA GLY A 24 3.99 -12.68 9.12
C GLY A 24 4.44 -11.34 8.52
N SER A 25 4.82 -11.35 7.24
CA SER A 25 5.19 -10.14 6.50
C SER A 25 3.99 -9.34 5.98
N HIS A 26 2.76 -9.87 6.01
CA HIS A 26 1.60 -9.18 5.44
C HIS A 26 0.99 -8.20 6.44
N LYS A 27 0.96 -6.92 6.09
CA LYS A 27 0.26 -5.87 6.82
C LYS A 27 -1.10 -5.62 6.18
N VAL A 28 -2.13 -5.50 7.02
CA VAL A 28 -3.48 -5.09 6.65
C VAL A 28 -3.62 -3.60 6.97
N LEU A 29 -3.96 -2.82 5.97
CA LEU A 29 -4.12 -1.37 6.05
C LEU A 29 -5.59 -1.01 5.83
N ARG A 30 -6.16 -0.20 6.72
CA ARG A 30 -7.55 0.25 6.62
C ARG A 30 -7.63 1.76 6.71
N HIS A 31 -8.46 2.37 5.86
CA HIS A 31 -8.78 3.78 5.92
C HIS A 31 -10.12 3.97 6.66
N PRO A 32 -10.34 5.07 7.41
CA PRO A 32 -11.58 5.32 8.14
C PRO A 32 -12.86 5.30 7.29
N ASP A 33 -12.75 5.58 5.99
CA ASP A 33 -13.88 5.52 5.03
C ASP A 33 -14.25 4.09 4.57
N GLY A 34 -13.58 3.06 5.09
CA GLY A 34 -13.88 1.67 4.81
C GLY A 34 -12.98 1.01 3.75
N ARG A 35 -12.12 1.75 3.05
CA ARG A 35 -11.13 1.16 2.13
C ARG A 35 -10.13 0.27 2.88
N GLN A 36 -9.69 -0.81 2.24
CA GLN A 36 -8.73 -1.75 2.82
C GLN A 36 -7.80 -2.30 1.76
N THR A 37 -6.50 -2.36 2.08
CA THR A 37 -5.48 -2.99 1.22
C THR A 37 -4.46 -3.76 2.06
N TYR A 38 -3.53 -4.43 1.38
CA TYR A 38 -2.55 -5.32 1.98
C TYR A 38 -1.17 -5.05 1.39
N VAL A 39 -0.15 -5.00 2.24
CA VAL A 39 1.24 -4.88 1.80
C VAL A 39 2.05 -6.02 2.40
N ALA A 40 2.69 -6.82 1.55
CA ALA A 40 3.65 -7.83 1.97
C ALA A 40 5.04 -7.19 2.13
N MET A 41 5.57 -7.21 3.35
CA MET A 41 6.87 -6.65 3.69
C MET A 41 7.99 -7.64 3.29
N HIS A 42 8.44 -7.57 2.04
CA HIS A 42 9.57 -8.33 1.52
C HIS A 42 10.68 -7.40 1.02
N PRO A 43 11.94 -7.88 0.96
CA PRO A 43 13.01 -7.13 0.30
C PRO A 43 12.74 -7.00 -1.21
N GLY A 44 13.28 -5.95 -1.81
CA GLY A 44 13.12 -5.66 -3.24
C GLY A 44 11.83 -4.93 -3.60
N ASP A 45 11.56 -4.89 -4.89
CA ASP A 45 10.49 -4.10 -5.48
C ASP A 45 9.18 -4.88 -5.53
N ILE A 46 8.07 -4.18 -5.30
CA ILE A 46 6.73 -4.71 -5.51
C ILE A 46 6.52 -4.89 -7.02
N PRO A 47 6.10 -6.09 -7.48
CA PRO A 47 5.72 -6.27 -8.88
C PRO A 47 4.63 -5.27 -9.29
N SER A 48 4.75 -4.67 -10.48
CA SER A 48 3.84 -3.61 -10.94
C SER A 48 2.36 -4.00 -10.88
N GLY A 49 2.02 -5.27 -11.15
CA GLY A 49 0.66 -5.78 -11.04
C GLY A 49 0.14 -5.83 -9.60
N THR A 50 1.01 -6.15 -8.63
CA THR A 50 0.70 -6.10 -7.20
C THR A 50 0.47 -4.68 -6.75
N LEU A 51 1.35 -3.75 -7.13
CA LEU A 51 1.18 -2.33 -6.81
C LEU A 51 -0.15 -1.80 -7.36
N ARG A 52 -0.49 -2.08 -8.63
CA ARG A 52 -1.77 -1.67 -9.21
C ARG A 52 -2.98 -2.23 -8.46
N LYS A 53 -2.91 -3.48 -7.98
CA LYS A 53 -3.98 -4.05 -7.14
C LYS A 53 -4.10 -3.33 -5.81
N ILE A 54 -2.98 -3.02 -5.17
CA ILE A 54 -2.94 -2.23 -3.93
C ILE A 54 -3.58 -0.86 -4.14
N LEU A 55 -3.17 -0.13 -5.18
CA LEU A 55 -3.71 1.20 -5.50
C LEU A 55 -5.20 1.16 -5.82
N LYS A 56 -5.65 0.15 -6.58
CA LYS A 56 -7.08 -0.05 -6.86
C LYS A 56 -7.89 -0.26 -5.57
N GLN A 57 -7.40 -1.10 -4.66
CA GLN A 57 -8.03 -1.34 -3.36
C GLN A 57 -7.99 -0.10 -2.46
N ALA A 58 -6.90 0.66 -2.53
CA ALA A 58 -6.73 1.91 -1.80
C ALA A 58 -7.51 3.07 -2.43
N GLY A 59 -8.14 2.90 -3.60
CA GLY A 59 -8.82 3.98 -4.31
C GLY A 59 -7.88 5.13 -4.69
N LEU A 60 -6.63 4.81 -5.04
CA LEU A 60 -5.61 5.78 -5.45
C LEU A 60 -5.23 5.56 -6.92
N SER A 61 -5.02 6.64 -7.64
CA SER A 61 -4.35 6.63 -8.94
C SER A 61 -2.83 6.50 -8.79
N GLU A 62 -2.14 6.09 -9.86
CA GLU A 62 -0.66 6.09 -9.88
C GLU A 62 -0.09 7.51 -9.71
N GLU A 63 -0.81 8.56 -10.12
CA GLU A 63 -0.38 9.95 -9.99
C GLU A 63 -0.50 10.46 -8.56
N GLU A 64 -1.64 10.21 -7.90
CA GLU A 64 -1.81 10.54 -6.47
C GLU A 64 -0.77 9.81 -5.63
N PHE A 65 -0.54 8.52 -5.91
CA PHE A 65 0.45 7.74 -5.21
C PHE A 65 1.87 8.30 -5.37
N ARG A 66 2.25 8.77 -6.56
CA ARG A 66 3.57 9.37 -6.81
C ARG A 66 3.80 10.68 -6.04
N LYS A 67 2.72 11.38 -5.66
CA LYS A 67 2.79 12.65 -4.90
C LYS A 67 2.89 12.42 -3.38
N LEU A 68 2.75 11.19 -2.91
CA LEU A 68 2.83 10.76 -1.52
C LEU A 68 4.19 10.16 -1.18
#